data_AF-A0A921IA87-F1
#
_entry.id   AF-A0A921IA87-F1
#
_cell.length_a   1.000
_cell.length_b   1.000
_cell.length_c   1.000
_cell.angle_alpha   90.00
_cell.angle_beta   90.00
_cell.angle_gamma   90.00
#
_symmetry.space_group_name_H-M   'P 1'
#
loop_
_entity.id
_entity.type
_entity.pdbx_description
1 polymer ?
#
loop_
_entity_poly.entity_id
_entity_poly.type
_entity_poly.pdbx_seq_one_letter_code
_entity_poly.pdbx_strand_id
1 'polypeptide(L)'
;MQNYRFLPDNEYAERIKYVFGIDLNAPDALDKKKLKSHENYIVALNPNPDMDSKDNIQDKEFYPYRNHLYFFKKFNICVMQMPSALLLEIDKNTDKDHINVYKSAFDYHWNNYILNDNKASLAWLVSNGKEMEVKDLLFCFGYDKDAKLNKLILDSISNNANDGYSIESLEQVFAGRDLNGKLQIHENLLKFIQENPTNDYVKMLDIYGNYCLGEKTDCKFTRDESFKIAAYITYYLKLIDLENDKRSGSDEYLIINDMLFRIIGALEDKEGNQRDDEGEDSKFLKEIIKNDYYNLPNFKEMVYGLVNDYRNIGYSSETVD
;
A
#
# COMPACT_ATOMS: atom_id res chain seq x y z
N MET A 1 -13.62 -32.90 -10.72
CA MET A 1 -12.97 -32.52 -9.44
C MET A 1 -11.87 -31.53 -9.77
N GLN A 2 -12.03 -30.26 -9.43
CA GLN A 2 -10.94 -29.29 -9.50
C GLN A 2 -10.06 -29.52 -8.27
N ASN A 3 -8.80 -29.91 -8.42
CA ASN A 3 -7.93 -30.21 -7.30
C ASN A 3 -7.36 -28.90 -6.71
N TYR A 4 -7.91 -28.46 -5.58
CA TYR A 4 -7.23 -27.53 -4.69
C TYR A 4 -5.89 -28.16 -4.26
N ARG A 5 -4.80 -27.42 -4.43
CA ARG A 5 -3.47 -27.84 -3.98
C ARG A 5 -3.26 -27.31 -2.56
N PHE A 6 -3.15 -28.21 -1.59
CA PHE A 6 -2.63 -27.87 -0.27
C PHE A 6 -1.12 -27.67 -0.37
N LEU A 7 -0.63 -26.55 0.16
CA LEU A 7 0.81 -26.32 0.29
C LEU A 7 1.37 -27.20 1.42
N PRO A 8 2.59 -27.75 1.29
CA PRO A 8 3.35 -28.26 2.42
C PRO A 8 3.56 -27.19 3.51
N ASP A 9 3.73 -27.60 4.76
CA ASP A 9 3.75 -26.69 5.92
C ASP A 9 4.75 -25.53 5.78
N ASN A 10 5.95 -25.81 5.27
CA ASN A 10 6.95 -24.78 5.02
C ASN A 10 6.55 -23.82 3.89
N GLU A 11 6.01 -24.34 2.78
CA GLU A 11 5.51 -23.49 1.68
C GLU A 11 4.32 -22.64 2.13
N TYR A 12 3.44 -23.19 2.97
CA TYR A 12 2.32 -22.46 3.56
C TYR A 12 2.82 -21.32 4.46
N ALA A 13 3.75 -21.60 5.38
CA ALA A 13 4.32 -20.59 6.27
C ALA A 13 5.00 -19.45 5.50
N GLU A 14 5.83 -19.79 4.51
CA GLU A 14 6.48 -18.80 3.65
C GLU A 14 5.47 -17.99 2.83
N ARG A 15 4.40 -18.62 2.34
CA ARG A 15 3.36 -17.92 1.58
C ARG A 15 2.55 -16.98 2.46
N ILE A 16 2.22 -17.37 3.70
CA ILE A 16 1.55 -16.48 4.66
C ILE A 16 2.44 -15.29 5.02
N LYS A 17 3.74 -15.51 5.22
CA LYS A 17 4.71 -14.43 5.45
C LYS A 17 4.82 -13.50 4.24
N TYR A 18 4.84 -14.05 3.03
CA TYR A 18 4.93 -13.29 1.79
C TYR A 18 3.71 -12.40 1.52
N VAL A 19 2.50 -12.93 1.74
CA VAL A 19 1.25 -12.22 1.47
C VAL A 19 0.89 -11.27 2.61
N PHE A 20 0.96 -11.74 3.86
CA PHE A 20 0.41 -11.02 5.01
C PHE A 20 1.46 -10.41 5.94
N GLY A 21 2.76 -10.68 5.72
CA GLY A 21 3.82 -10.25 6.63
C GLY A 21 3.85 -11.00 7.96
N ILE A 22 3.11 -12.11 8.08
CA ILE A 22 2.99 -12.89 9.32
C ILE A 22 3.97 -14.05 9.30
N ASP A 23 4.94 -14.03 10.22
CA ASP A 23 5.84 -15.17 10.42
C ASP A 23 5.19 -16.21 11.34
N LEU A 24 4.62 -17.25 10.73
CA LEU A 24 4.00 -18.35 11.46
C LEU A 24 5.01 -19.18 12.28
N ASN A 25 6.31 -19.07 12.01
CA ASN A 25 7.36 -19.80 12.74
C ASN A 25 7.92 -19.00 13.93
N ALA A 26 7.61 -17.70 14.02
CA ALA A 26 8.03 -16.82 15.10
C ALA A 26 6.84 -16.06 15.72
N PRO A 27 5.83 -16.76 16.30
CA PRO A 27 4.61 -16.13 16.79
C PRO A 27 4.83 -15.12 17.93
N ASP A 28 5.92 -15.25 18.69
CA ASP A 28 6.25 -14.33 19.79
C ASP A 28 6.71 -12.95 19.31
N ALA A 29 7.14 -12.83 18.05
CA ALA A 29 7.53 -11.56 17.44
C ALA A 29 6.34 -10.78 16.86
N LEU A 30 5.14 -11.34 16.91
CA LEU A 30 3.94 -10.74 16.33
C LEU A 30 3.35 -9.65 17.27
N ASP A 31 2.79 -8.59 16.68
CA ASP A 31 2.04 -7.59 17.45
C ASP A 31 0.78 -8.21 18.06
N LYS A 32 0.86 -8.50 19.36
CA LYS A 32 -0.21 -9.11 20.15
C LYS A 32 -1.47 -8.25 20.26
N LYS A 33 -1.43 -6.97 19.84
CA LYS A 33 -2.62 -6.11 19.75
C LYS A 33 -3.43 -6.36 18.47
N LYS A 34 -2.80 -6.85 17.41
CA LYS A 34 -3.44 -7.15 16.12
C LYS A 34 -3.61 -8.64 15.87
N LEU A 35 -2.79 -9.47 16.51
CA LEU A 35 -2.75 -10.91 16.30
C LEU A 35 -2.99 -11.66 17.59
N LYS A 36 -3.75 -12.76 17.52
CA LYS A 36 -3.86 -13.73 18.61
C LYS A 36 -3.46 -15.11 18.14
N SER A 37 -2.74 -15.81 19.01
CA SER A 37 -2.40 -17.21 18.78
C SER A 37 -3.30 -18.10 19.62
N HIS A 38 -3.87 -19.11 18.98
CA HIS A 38 -4.55 -20.23 19.61
C HIS A 38 -3.77 -21.52 19.32
N GLU A 39 -4.18 -22.63 19.92
CA GLU A 39 -3.53 -23.94 19.72
C GLU A 39 -3.52 -24.35 18.23
N ASN A 40 -4.62 -24.13 17.51
CA ASN A 40 -4.82 -24.65 16.16
C ASN A 40 -4.71 -23.59 15.05
N TYR A 41 -4.72 -22.30 15.40
CA TYR A 41 -4.73 -21.21 14.43
C TYR A 41 -4.18 -19.92 15.02
N ILE A 42 -3.78 -19.01 14.13
CA ILE A 42 -3.52 -17.61 14.46
C ILE A 42 -4.64 -16.78 13.81
N VAL A 43 -5.08 -15.72 14.47
CA VAL A 43 -6.05 -14.77 13.90
C VAL A 43 -5.44 -13.39 13.82
N ALA A 44 -5.55 -12.75 12.65
CA ALA A 44 -5.36 -11.32 12.48
C ALA A 44 -6.71 -10.62 12.64
N LEU A 45 -6.80 -9.81 13.69
CA LEU A 45 -7.96 -9.01 13.99
C LEU A 45 -8.03 -7.82 13.04
N ASN A 46 -9.19 -7.66 12.41
CA ASN A 46 -9.48 -6.53 11.53
C ASN A 46 -10.38 -5.52 12.28
N PRO A 47 -9.81 -4.44 12.85
CA PRO A 47 -10.61 -3.44 13.55
C PRO A 47 -11.45 -2.62 12.56
N ASN A 48 -12.71 -2.39 12.90
CA ASN A 48 -13.56 -1.42 12.22
C ASN A 48 -13.33 -0.03 12.87
N PRO A 49 -12.78 0.95 12.14
CA PRO A 49 -12.49 2.28 12.68
C PRO A 49 -13.69 3.00 13.31
N ASP A 50 -14.89 2.75 12.79
CA ASP A 50 -16.12 3.43 13.23
C ASP A 50 -16.73 2.79 14.50
N MET A 51 -16.40 1.54 14.80
CA MET A 51 -17.03 0.76 15.88
C MET A 51 -16.06 0.30 16.99
N ASP A 52 -14.75 0.35 16.74
CA ASP A 52 -13.75 -0.20 17.66
C ASP A 52 -12.85 0.87 18.23
N SER A 53 -12.88 1.02 19.56
CA SER A 53 -11.75 1.60 20.26
C SER A 53 -10.55 0.66 20.13
N LYS A 54 -9.34 1.23 20.05
CA LYS A 54 -8.07 0.49 19.94
C LYS A 54 -7.89 -0.59 21.01
N ASP A 55 -8.58 -0.46 22.15
CA ASP A 55 -8.40 -1.32 23.33
C ASP A 55 -9.44 -2.46 23.46
N ASN A 56 -10.47 -2.53 22.60
CA ASN A 56 -11.55 -3.53 22.71
C ASN A 56 -11.48 -4.62 21.63
N ILE A 57 -10.75 -4.42 20.52
CA ILE A 57 -10.79 -5.37 19.39
C ILE A 57 -10.41 -6.81 19.79
N GLN A 58 -9.56 -6.96 20.80
CA GLN A 58 -9.18 -8.25 21.36
C GLN A 58 -10.40 -9.05 21.86
N ASP A 59 -11.39 -8.42 22.48
CA ASP A 59 -12.56 -9.14 23.02
C ASP A 59 -13.63 -9.42 21.95
N LYS A 60 -13.41 -8.94 20.72
CA LYS A 60 -14.40 -8.97 19.63
C LYS A 60 -14.18 -10.05 18.58
N GLU A 61 -13.19 -10.94 18.75
CA GLU A 61 -12.85 -12.00 17.80
C GLU A 61 -14.06 -12.85 17.37
N PHE A 62 -15.00 -13.12 18.28
CA PHE A 62 -16.17 -13.96 18.03
C PHE A 62 -17.46 -13.17 17.83
N TYR A 63 -17.39 -11.85 17.64
CA TYR A 63 -18.58 -11.07 17.40
C TYR A 63 -19.17 -11.41 16.04
N PRO A 64 -20.50 -11.64 15.95
CA PRO A 64 -21.14 -11.92 14.68
C PRO A 64 -20.94 -10.73 13.74
N TYR A 65 -20.83 -11.02 12.43
CA TYR A 65 -20.60 -10.04 11.36
C TYR A 65 -19.20 -9.39 11.33
N ARG A 66 -18.23 -9.93 12.07
CA ARG A 66 -16.82 -9.54 11.96
C ARG A 66 -16.07 -10.42 10.98
N ASN A 67 -15.38 -9.76 10.04
CA ASN A 67 -14.40 -10.42 9.20
C ASN A 67 -13.05 -10.34 9.91
N HIS A 68 -12.46 -11.48 10.22
CA HIS A 68 -11.09 -11.60 10.72
C HIS A 68 -10.39 -12.66 9.90
N LEU A 69 -9.06 -12.56 9.82
CA LEU A 69 -8.30 -13.49 9.01
C LEU A 69 -7.70 -14.59 9.88
N TYR A 70 -8.14 -15.82 9.68
CA TYR A 70 -7.71 -16.98 10.45
C TYR A 70 -6.75 -17.83 9.62
N PHE A 71 -5.61 -18.18 10.22
CA PHE A 71 -4.54 -18.97 9.62
C PHE A 71 -4.45 -20.32 10.33
N PHE A 72 -4.95 -21.37 9.70
CA PHE A 72 -4.97 -22.71 10.29
C PHE A 72 -3.74 -23.51 9.87
N LYS A 73 -2.77 -23.66 10.78
CA LYS A 73 -1.53 -24.41 10.51
C LYS A 73 -1.76 -25.90 10.31
N LYS A 74 -2.74 -26.49 11.00
CA LYS A 74 -3.06 -27.94 10.86
C LYS A 74 -3.56 -28.30 9.46
N PHE A 75 -4.19 -27.34 8.78
CA PHE A 75 -4.90 -27.55 7.52
C PHE A 75 -4.23 -26.88 6.32
N ASN A 76 -3.28 -25.96 6.57
CA ASN A 76 -2.65 -25.10 5.56
C ASN A 76 -3.69 -24.32 4.73
N ILE A 77 -4.64 -23.68 5.42
CA ILE A 77 -5.67 -22.81 4.84
C ILE A 77 -5.82 -21.49 5.61
N CYS A 78 -6.33 -20.48 4.91
CA CYS A 78 -6.63 -19.15 5.41
C CYS A 78 -8.09 -18.79 5.12
N VAL A 79 -8.81 -18.19 6.07
CA VAL A 79 -10.26 -17.85 5.93
C VAL A 79 -10.59 -16.49 6.56
N MET A 80 -11.48 -15.72 5.92
CA MET A 80 -11.79 -14.30 6.27
C MET A 80 -12.97 -14.09 7.23
N GLN A 81 -13.66 -15.16 7.57
CA GLN A 81 -14.59 -15.22 8.68
C GLN A 81 -14.20 -16.46 9.46
N MET A 82 -14.45 -16.48 10.77
CA MET A 82 -14.56 -17.76 11.46
C MET A 82 -15.74 -18.41 10.75
N PRO A 83 -15.52 -19.42 9.90
CA PRO A 83 -16.65 -20.13 9.33
C PRO A 83 -17.37 -20.74 10.57
N SER A 84 -18.51 -21.38 10.47
CA SER A 84 -18.52 -22.77 10.03
C SER A 84 -17.24 -23.63 10.30
N ALA A 85 -16.16 -23.20 10.98
CA ALA A 85 -15.11 -24.04 11.54
C ALA A 85 -15.62 -24.84 12.74
N LEU A 86 -16.82 -24.50 13.23
CA LEU A 86 -17.69 -25.38 14.01
C LEU A 86 -18.55 -26.34 13.15
N LEU A 87 -18.61 -26.15 11.82
CA LEU A 87 -19.23 -27.06 10.83
C LEU A 87 -18.19 -27.89 10.05
N LEU A 88 -16.92 -27.48 10.07
CA LEU A 88 -15.81 -28.41 10.07
C LEU A 88 -15.97 -29.14 11.40
N GLU A 89 -16.36 -30.41 11.35
CA GLU A 89 -16.06 -31.29 12.47
C GLU A 89 -14.53 -31.30 12.57
N ILE A 90 -13.98 -30.35 13.34
CA ILE A 90 -12.65 -30.45 13.92
C ILE A 90 -12.78 -31.54 15.00
N ASP A 91 -13.11 -32.75 14.55
CA ASP A 91 -12.62 -33.94 15.23
C ASP A 91 -11.11 -33.75 15.35
N LYS A 92 -10.56 -34.14 16.49
CA LYS A 92 -9.12 -34.16 16.72
C LYS A 92 -8.39 -34.93 15.61
N ASN A 93 -9.09 -35.83 14.91
CA ASN A 93 -8.60 -36.64 13.80
C ASN A 93 -8.66 -35.98 12.42
N THR A 94 -9.34 -34.84 12.24
CA THR A 94 -9.36 -34.15 10.94
C THR A 94 -7.98 -33.53 10.66
N ASP A 95 -7.32 -33.97 9.59
CA ASP A 95 -6.08 -33.39 9.08
C ASP A 95 -6.29 -32.76 7.69
N LYS A 96 -5.22 -32.24 7.08
CA LYS A 96 -5.26 -31.60 5.75
C LYS A 96 -5.82 -32.51 4.65
N ASP A 97 -5.76 -33.83 4.80
CA ASP A 97 -6.21 -34.78 3.78
C ASP A 97 -7.73 -35.02 3.86
N HIS A 98 -8.36 -34.58 4.95
CA HIS A 98 -9.78 -34.78 5.24
C HIS A 98 -10.58 -33.46 5.34
N ILE A 99 -9.94 -32.30 5.17
CA ILE A 99 -10.64 -31.01 5.16
C ILE A 99 -11.25 -30.70 3.79
N ASN A 100 -12.56 -30.42 3.77
CA ASN A 100 -13.28 -30.10 2.54
C ASN A 100 -13.45 -28.59 2.34
N VAL A 101 -12.43 -27.94 1.76
CA VAL A 101 -12.44 -26.51 1.40
C VAL A 101 -13.48 -26.21 0.30
N TYR A 102 -13.91 -27.22 -0.47
CA TYR A 102 -14.84 -27.04 -1.60
C TYR A 102 -16.28 -26.73 -1.20
N LYS A 103 -16.65 -26.86 0.08
CA LYS A 103 -18.01 -26.54 0.53
C LYS A 103 -18.33 -25.04 0.46
N SER A 104 -17.30 -24.19 0.37
CA SER A 104 -17.41 -22.74 0.22
C SER A 104 -16.66 -22.30 -1.03
N ALA A 105 -17.40 -21.82 -2.04
CA ALA A 105 -16.79 -21.30 -3.27
C ALA A 105 -15.86 -20.12 -2.98
N PHE A 106 -16.23 -19.28 -2.00
CA PHE A 106 -15.38 -18.20 -1.52
C PHE A 106 -14.05 -18.74 -0.97
N ASP A 107 -14.07 -19.67 -0.02
CA ASP A 107 -12.83 -20.18 0.60
C ASP A 107 -11.96 -20.90 -0.43
N TYR A 108 -12.57 -21.63 -1.37
CA TYR A 108 -11.85 -22.27 -2.48
C TYR A 108 -11.10 -21.26 -3.35
N HIS A 109 -11.77 -20.19 -3.80
CA HIS A 109 -11.14 -19.20 -4.66
C HIS A 109 -10.16 -18.31 -3.88
N TRP A 110 -10.51 -17.91 -2.66
CA TRP A 110 -9.64 -17.18 -1.74
C TRP A 110 -8.32 -17.92 -1.53
N ASN A 111 -8.37 -19.17 -1.07
CA ASN A 111 -7.15 -19.93 -0.81
C ASN A 111 -6.36 -20.21 -2.09
N ASN A 112 -7.01 -20.51 -3.22
CA ASN A 112 -6.28 -20.70 -4.49
C ASN A 112 -5.58 -19.42 -4.96
N TYR A 113 -6.18 -18.24 -4.75
CA TYR A 113 -5.53 -17.00 -5.08
C TYR A 113 -4.37 -16.69 -4.10
N ILE A 114 -4.67 -16.68 -2.81
CA ILE A 114 -3.72 -16.31 -1.76
C ILE A 114 -2.56 -17.29 -1.67
N LEU A 115 -2.83 -18.59 -1.67
CA LEU A 115 -1.82 -19.62 -1.41
C LEU A 115 -1.19 -20.14 -2.70
N ASN A 116 -1.97 -20.31 -3.76
CA ASN A 116 -1.52 -20.95 -5.01
C ASN A 116 -1.30 -19.95 -6.16
N ASP A 117 -1.39 -18.64 -5.92
CA ASP A 117 -1.24 -17.58 -6.92
C ASP A 117 -2.16 -17.72 -8.14
N ASN A 118 -3.33 -18.34 -7.96
CA ASN A 118 -4.24 -18.63 -9.05
C ASN A 118 -4.99 -17.36 -9.50
N LYS A 119 -4.59 -16.78 -10.63
CA LYS A 119 -5.20 -15.55 -11.17
C LYS A 119 -6.64 -15.73 -11.66
N ALA A 120 -7.07 -16.95 -12.01
CA ALA A 120 -8.46 -17.22 -12.36
C ALA A 120 -9.37 -17.12 -11.13
N SER A 121 -8.86 -17.51 -9.95
CA SER A 121 -9.56 -17.31 -8.68
C SER A 121 -9.68 -15.84 -8.31
N LEU A 122 -8.66 -15.01 -8.56
CA LEU A 122 -8.79 -13.56 -8.40
C LEU A 122 -9.94 -13.00 -9.25
N ALA A 123 -9.99 -13.35 -10.54
CA ALA A 123 -11.05 -12.91 -11.43
C ALA A 123 -12.44 -13.38 -10.97
N TRP A 124 -12.53 -14.62 -10.46
CA TRP A 124 -13.76 -15.15 -9.89
C TRP A 124 -14.21 -14.36 -8.66
N LEU A 125 -13.30 -14.08 -7.71
CA LEU A 125 -13.60 -13.33 -6.48
C LEU A 125 -14.18 -11.95 -6.83
N VAL A 126 -13.51 -11.20 -7.71
CA VAL A 126 -13.98 -9.87 -8.15
C VAL A 126 -15.35 -9.98 -8.83
N SER A 127 -15.54 -10.93 -9.75
CA SER A 127 -16.79 -11.10 -10.49
C SER A 127 -17.97 -11.54 -9.61
N ASN A 128 -17.71 -12.08 -8.41
CA ASN A 128 -18.72 -12.54 -7.46
C ASN A 128 -18.87 -11.58 -6.26
N GLY A 129 -18.48 -10.30 -6.42
CA GLY A 129 -18.71 -9.26 -5.41
C GLY A 129 -17.81 -9.36 -4.18
N LYS A 130 -16.63 -9.99 -4.32
CA LYS A 130 -15.62 -10.15 -3.26
C LYS A 130 -14.45 -9.20 -3.42
N GLU A 131 -14.74 -8.04 -3.99
CA GLU A 131 -13.74 -7.05 -4.34
C GLU A 131 -13.11 -6.42 -3.09
N MET A 132 -13.89 -6.09 -2.06
CA MET A 132 -13.32 -5.51 -0.83
C MET A 132 -12.42 -6.49 -0.09
N GLU A 133 -12.82 -7.76 0.03
CA GLU A 133 -11.98 -8.81 0.63
C GLU A 133 -10.62 -8.93 -0.07
N VAL A 134 -10.60 -8.76 -1.39
CA VAL A 134 -9.38 -8.76 -2.20
C VAL A 134 -8.56 -7.48 -2.00
N LYS A 135 -9.21 -6.30 -1.89
CA LYS A 135 -8.52 -5.02 -1.66
C LYS A 135 -7.90 -4.91 -0.27
N ASP A 136 -8.50 -5.53 0.74
CA ASP A 136 -7.98 -5.58 2.11
C ASP A 136 -6.58 -6.21 2.17
N LEU A 137 -6.18 -7.01 1.17
CA LEU A 137 -4.80 -7.48 1.04
C LEU A 137 -3.81 -6.32 0.96
N LEU A 138 -4.12 -5.27 0.21
CA LEU A 138 -3.30 -4.06 0.19
C LEU A 138 -3.57 -3.21 1.44
N PHE A 139 -4.84 -2.88 1.71
CA PHE A 139 -5.17 -1.87 2.72
C PHE A 139 -4.81 -2.29 4.15
N CYS A 140 -4.93 -3.57 4.47
CA CYS A 140 -4.66 -4.08 5.83
C CYS A 140 -3.28 -4.74 5.96
N PHE A 141 -2.74 -5.30 4.88
CA PHE A 141 -1.51 -6.10 4.92
C PHE A 141 -0.38 -5.60 4.01
N GLY A 142 -0.61 -4.54 3.22
CA GLY A 142 0.37 -3.97 2.32
C GLY A 142 0.82 -4.92 1.20
N TYR A 143 -0.05 -5.84 0.77
CA TYR A 143 0.23 -6.78 -0.32
C TYR A 143 0.11 -6.09 -1.68
N ASP A 144 1.22 -5.53 -2.15
CA ASP A 144 1.32 -4.79 -3.41
C ASP A 144 2.01 -5.58 -4.54
N LYS A 145 2.26 -6.87 -4.35
CA LYS A 145 3.11 -7.69 -5.23
C LYS A 145 2.39 -8.22 -6.49
N ASP A 146 1.07 -8.04 -6.60
CA ASP A 146 0.28 -8.48 -7.75
C ASP A 146 -0.18 -7.28 -8.59
N ALA A 147 0.36 -7.16 -9.80
CA ALA A 147 0.01 -6.09 -10.73
C ALA A 147 -1.49 -6.02 -11.08
N LYS A 148 -2.21 -7.16 -11.14
CA LYS A 148 -3.66 -7.16 -11.40
C LYS A 148 -4.44 -6.59 -10.22
N LEU A 149 -3.99 -6.88 -9.00
CA LEU A 149 -4.58 -6.30 -7.79
C LEU A 149 -4.31 -4.79 -7.73
N ASN A 150 -3.07 -4.37 -7.99
CA ASN A 150 -2.70 -2.95 -8.01
C ASN A 150 -3.55 -2.19 -9.03
N LYS A 151 -3.69 -2.74 -10.24
CA LYS A 151 -4.56 -2.18 -11.28
C LYS A 151 -6.01 -2.07 -10.82
N LEU A 152 -6.58 -3.14 -10.26
CA LEU A 152 -7.96 -3.17 -9.78
C LEU A 152 -8.23 -2.07 -8.75
N ILE A 153 -7.30 -1.87 -7.81
CA ILE A 153 -7.41 -0.85 -6.75
C ILE A 153 -7.35 0.55 -7.35
N LEU A 154 -6.36 0.82 -8.21
CA LEU A 154 -6.20 2.13 -8.84
C LEU A 154 -7.37 2.47 -9.77
N ASP A 155 -7.83 1.52 -10.58
CA ASP A 155 -9.00 1.70 -11.46
C ASP A 155 -10.27 1.95 -10.65
N SER A 156 -10.44 1.26 -9.51
CA SER A 156 -11.55 1.50 -8.59
C SER A 156 -11.56 2.92 -8.03
N ILE A 157 -10.41 3.53 -7.76
CA ILE A 157 -10.36 4.89 -7.21
C ILE A 157 -10.60 5.90 -8.34
N SER A 158 -9.95 5.68 -9.49
CA SER A 158 -10.12 6.49 -10.70
C SER A 158 -11.60 6.60 -11.10
N ASN A 159 -12.30 5.46 -11.16
CA ASN A 159 -13.70 5.40 -11.59
C ASN A 159 -14.69 6.02 -10.60
N ASN A 160 -14.30 6.23 -9.34
CA ASN A 160 -15.17 6.80 -8.30
C ASN A 160 -14.86 8.27 -7.99
N ALA A 161 -13.94 8.90 -8.73
CA ALA A 161 -13.42 10.23 -8.45
C ALA A 161 -14.33 11.40 -8.90
N ASN A 162 -15.65 11.23 -8.82
CA ASN A 162 -16.64 12.15 -9.41
C ASN A 162 -16.42 13.65 -9.05
N ASP A 163 -15.76 13.97 -7.92
CA ASP A 163 -15.38 15.33 -7.50
C ASP A 163 -13.89 15.47 -7.09
N GLY A 164 -13.02 14.54 -7.53
CA GLY A 164 -11.61 14.48 -7.16
C GLY A 164 -11.26 13.27 -6.27
N TYR A 165 -9.98 13.15 -5.93
CA TYR A 165 -9.48 12.03 -5.13
C TYR A 165 -9.48 12.36 -3.64
N SER A 166 -10.16 11.54 -2.83
CA SER A 166 -10.13 11.70 -1.38
C SER A 166 -8.74 11.33 -0.84
N ILE A 167 -8.18 12.19 0.02
CA ILE A 167 -6.88 11.92 0.65
C ILE A 167 -6.91 10.63 1.46
N GLU A 168 -8.01 10.32 2.13
CA GLU A 168 -8.16 9.08 2.89
C GLU A 168 -8.04 7.83 2.01
N SER A 169 -8.61 7.87 0.80
CA SER A 169 -8.50 6.78 -0.16
C SER A 169 -7.06 6.64 -0.68
N LEU A 170 -6.40 7.75 -1.01
CA LEU A 170 -5.01 7.73 -1.50
C LEU A 170 -4.02 7.31 -0.42
N GLU A 171 -4.23 7.77 0.82
CA GLU A 171 -3.38 7.47 1.97
C GLU A 171 -3.24 5.96 2.20
N GLN A 172 -4.33 5.20 2.07
CA GLN A 172 -4.34 3.74 2.26
C GLN A 172 -3.74 2.95 1.08
N VAL A 173 -3.60 3.60 -0.08
CA VAL A 173 -3.15 2.97 -1.33
C VAL A 173 -1.66 3.08 -1.50
N PHE A 174 -1.07 4.22 -1.13
CA PHE A 174 0.36 4.46 -1.34
C PHE A 174 1.22 4.07 -0.13
N ALA A 175 0.64 4.08 1.06
CA ALA A 175 1.33 3.70 2.28
C ALA A 175 0.39 3.02 3.27
N GLY A 176 0.98 2.23 4.15
CA GLY A 176 0.30 1.55 5.23
C GLY A 176 1.19 1.41 6.45
N ARG A 177 0.71 0.64 7.42
CA ARG A 177 1.54 0.17 8.53
C ARG A 177 1.62 -1.33 8.48
N ASP A 178 2.82 -1.86 8.62
CA ASP A 178 3.00 -3.29 8.81
C ASP A 178 2.34 -3.75 10.13
N LEU A 179 2.37 -5.04 10.37
CA LEU A 179 1.80 -5.61 11.58
C LEU A 179 2.48 -5.13 12.85
N ASN A 180 3.74 -4.65 12.78
CA ASN A 180 4.47 -4.06 13.89
C ASN A 180 4.25 -2.54 14.04
N GLY A 181 3.39 -1.95 13.20
CA GLY A 181 3.09 -0.52 13.20
C GLY A 181 4.12 0.34 12.47
N LYS A 182 5.13 -0.24 11.82
CA LYS A 182 6.13 0.50 11.04
C LYS A 182 5.55 0.93 9.69
N LEU A 183 5.95 2.11 9.21
CA LEU A 183 5.61 2.58 7.87
C LEU A 183 5.99 1.53 6.81
N GLN A 184 5.03 1.22 5.95
CA GLN A 184 5.20 0.42 4.75
C GLN A 184 4.80 1.27 3.55
N ILE A 185 5.71 1.50 2.62
CA ILE A 185 5.41 2.17 1.35
C ILE A 185 5.11 1.07 0.33
N HIS A 186 4.05 1.22 -0.46
CA HIS A 186 3.64 0.22 -1.45
C HIS A 186 4.44 0.39 -2.76
N GLU A 187 5.74 0.13 -2.68
CA GLU A 187 6.70 0.35 -3.77
C GLU A 187 6.36 -0.39 -5.06
N ASN A 188 5.83 -1.63 -4.99
CA ASN A 188 5.46 -2.37 -6.20
C ASN A 188 4.22 -1.75 -6.87
N LEU A 189 3.35 -1.11 -6.11
CA LEU A 189 2.22 -0.34 -6.66
C LEU A 189 2.72 0.96 -7.31
N LEU A 190 3.65 1.67 -6.67
CA LEU A 190 4.29 2.86 -7.28
C LEU A 190 5.03 2.52 -8.57
N LYS A 191 5.77 1.40 -8.57
CA LYS A 191 6.42 0.86 -9.76
C LYS A 191 5.42 0.47 -10.85
N PHE A 192 4.31 -0.14 -10.48
CA PHE A 192 3.24 -0.47 -11.43
C PHE A 192 2.70 0.79 -12.13
N ILE A 193 2.48 1.89 -11.39
CA ILE A 193 2.07 3.18 -11.95
C ILE A 193 3.14 3.72 -12.90
N GLN A 194 4.41 3.63 -12.52
CA GLN A 194 5.52 4.08 -13.35
C GLN A 194 5.61 3.31 -14.68
N GLU A 195 5.40 2.00 -14.66
CA GLU A 195 5.41 1.16 -15.87
C GLU A 195 4.14 1.31 -16.71
N ASN A 196 3.03 1.75 -16.10
CA ASN A 196 1.71 1.86 -16.73
C ASN A 196 1.06 3.22 -16.41
N PRO A 197 1.70 4.35 -16.76
CA PRO A 197 1.22 5.66 -16.37
C PRO A 197 -0.10 5.97 -17.08
N THR A 198 -1.03 6.57 -16.33
CA THR A 198 -2.24 7.20 -16.86
C THR A 198 -2.35 8.59 -16.23
N ASN A 199 -3.09 9.49 -16.87
CA ASN A 199 -3.35 10.82 -16.31
C ASN A 199 -3.94 10.75 -14.89
N ASP A 200 -4.80 9.77 -14.63
CA ASP A 200 -5.42 9.60 -13.32
C ASP A 200 -4.43 9.12 -12.27
N TYR A 201 -3.60 8.12 -12.59
CA TYR A 201 -2.61 7.61 -11.64
C TYR A 201 -1.56 8.67 -11.30
N VAL A 202 -1.11 9.44 -12.30
CA VAL A 202 -0.15 10.55 -12.09
C VAL A 202 -0.79 11.63 -11.20
N LYS A 203 -2.05 11.99 -11.43
CA LYS A 203 -2.79 12.93 -10.56
C LYS A 203 -2.92 12.43 -9.13
N MET A 204 -3.19 11.14 -8.92
CA MET A 204 -3.26 10.55 -7.58
C MET A 204 -1.94 10.68 -6.83
N LEU A 205 -0.82 10.37 -7.51
CA LEU A 205 0.52 10.53 -6.96
C LEU A 205 0.80 11.99 -6.58
N ASP A 206 0.54 12.92 -7.50
CA ASP A 206 0.75 14.35 -7.28
C ASP A 206 -0.06 14.87 -6.08
N ILE A 207 -1.37 14.59 -6.03
CA ILE A 207 -2.26 15.04 -4.96
C ILE A 207 -1.78 14.51 -3.60
N TYR A 208 -1.49 13.21 -3.49
CA TYR A 208 -1.11 12.63 -2.21
C TYR A 208 0.31 13.00 -1.80
N GLY A 209 1.24 13.09 -2.74
CA GLY A 209 2.59 13.54 -2.46
C GLY A 209 2.62 15.00 -1.98
N ASN A 210 1.86 15.90 -2.61
CA ASN A 210 1.68 17.27 -2.14
C ASN A 210 1.04 17.31 -0.75
N TYR A 211 0.04 16.46 -0.49
CA TYR A 211 -0.54 16.32 0.84
C TYR A 211 0.52 15.94 1.90
N CYS A 212 1.40 14.99 1.59
CA CYS A 212 2.50 14.58 2.49
C CYS A 212 3.51 15.71 2.78
N LEU A 213 3.70 16.65 1.84
CA LEU A 213 4.58 17.81 2.00
C LEU A 213 3.98 18.92 2.84
N GLY A 214 2.66 19.05 2.92
CA GLY A 214 1.99 20.10 3.70
C GLY A 214 2.22 20.01 5.23
N GLU A 215 2.18 21.14 5.93
CA GLU A 215 2.18 21.18 7.40
C GLU A 215 0.77 20.87 7.92
N LYS A 216 0.44 19.58 8.12
CA LYS A 216 -0.91 19.12 8.51
C LYS A 216 -0.89 18.40 9.86
N THR A 217 -1.95 18.56 10.66
CA THR A 217 -2.13 17.93 11.99
C THR A 217 -2.81 16.57 11.95
N ASP A 218 -3.52 16.24 10.86
CA ASP A 218 -4.45 15.11 10.80
C ASP A 218 -3.92 13.93 9.96
N CYS A 219 -2.59 13.82 9.81
CA CYS A 219 -1.96 12.75 9.05
C CYS A 219 -1.80 11.47 9.91
N LYS A 220 -2.03 10.29 9.33
CA LYS A 220 -1.77 9.00 10.02
C LYS A 220 -0.29 8.72 10.26
N PHE A 221 0.59 9.45 9.58
CA PHE A 221 2.03 9.27 9.60
C PHE A 221 2.72 10.43 10.32
N THR A 222 3.86 10.16 10.94
CA THR A 222 4.71 11.22 11.50
C THR A 222 5.25 12.10 10.39
N ARG A 223 5.78 13.29 10.73
CA ARG A 223 6.36 14.18 9.71
C ARG A 223 7.49 13.53 8.92
N ASP A 224 8.37 12.79 9.59
CA ASP A 224 9.48 12.06 8.95
C ASP A 224 8.97 10.93 8.05
N GLU A 225 7.93 10.21 8.49
CA GLU A 225 7.26 9.19 7.67
C GLU A 225 6.61 9.80 6.43
N SER A 226 5.91 10.94 6.57
CA SER A 226 5.29 11.66 5.45
C SER A 226 6.32 12.18 4.45
N PHE A 227 7.46 12.70 4.93
CA PHE A 227 8.57 13.06 4.04
C PHE A 227 9.15 11.84 3.32
N LYS A 228 9.28 10.70 4.00
CA LYS A 228 9.69 9.47 3.33
C LYS A 228 8.69 9.06 2.24
N ILE A 229 7.39 9.10 2.50
CA ILE A 229 6.35 8.80 1.50
C ILE A 229 6.45 9.76 0.31
N ALA A 230 6.54 11.08 0.58
CA ALA A 230 6.69 12.09 -0.46
C ALA A 230 7.94 11.85 -1.33
N ALA A 231 9.07 11.47 -0.73
CA ALA A 231 10.30 11.17 -1.48
C ALA A 231 10.12 10.00 -2.46
N TYR A 232 9.43 8.94 -2.05
CA TYR A 232 9.13 7.81 -2.93
C TYR A 232 8.20 8.23 -4.06
N ILE A 233 7.14 8.97 -3.76
CA ILE A 233 6.20 9.47 -4.78
C ILE A 233 6.92 10.37 -5.78
N THR A 234 7.70 11.34 -5.31
CA THR A 234 8.49 12.22 -6.17
C THR A 234 9.45 11.43 -7.05
N TYR A 235 10.15 10.43 -6.49
CA TYR A 235 11.05 9.58 -7.25
C TYR A 235 10.33 8.87 -8.41
N TYR A 236 9.18 8.25 -8.16
CA TYR A 236 8.42 7.57 -9.20
C TYR A 236 7.78 8.53 -10.21
N LEU A 237 7.32 9.71 -9.77
CA LEU A 237 6.88 10.78 -10.69
C LEU A 237 8.03 11.22 -11.61
N LYS A 238 9.25 11.39 -11.09
CA LYS A 238 10.40 11.76 -11.92
C LYS A 238 10.81 10.65 -12.89
N LEU A 239 10.68 9.38 -12.51
CA LEU A 239 10.89 8.28 -13.45
C LEU A 239 9.88 8.30 -14.60
N ILE A 240 8.60 8.57 -14.31
CA ILE A 240 7.55 8.71 -15.33
C ILE A 240 7.89 9.86 -16.30
N ASP A 241 8.23 11.03 -15.76
CA ASP A 241 8.67 12.21 -16.52
C ASP A 241 9.82 11.88 -17.48
N LEU A 242 10.91 11.31 -16.97
CA LEU A 242 12.08 10.92 -17.75
C LEU A 242 11.78 9.87 -18.84
N GLU A 243 10.77 9.01 -18.63
CA GLU A 243 10.33 8.06 -19.65
C GLU A 243 9.43 8.70 -20.71
N ASN A 244 8.60 9.66 -20.33
CA ASN A 244 7.74 10.39 -21.25
C ASN A 244 8.54 11.28 -22.19
N ASP A 245 9.52 12.03 -21.68
CA ASP A 245 10.43 12.85 -22.48
C ASP A 245 11.08 12.05 -23.62
N LYS A 246 11.46 10.81 -23.31
CA LYS A 246 12.05 9.89 -24.30
C LYS A 246 11.05 9.38 -25.35
N ARG A 247 9.76 9.30 -25.03
CA ARG A 247 8.71 8.71 -25.88
C ARG A 247 8.06 9.72 -26.81
N SER A 248 7.68 10.89 -26.30
CA SER A 248 6.83 11.85 -27.01
C SER A 248 7.58 13.10 -27.50
N GLY A 249 8.74 13.43 -26.92
CA GLY A 249 9.39 14.72 -27.15
C GLY A 249 8.52 15.93 -26.76
N SER A 250 7.47 15.70 -25.95
CA SER A 250 6.53 16.71 -25.45
C SER A 250 6.02 16.35 -24.06
N ASP A 251 5.88 17.36 -23.20
CA ASP A 251 5.44 17.26 -21.80
C ASP A 251 3.94 16.90 -21.70
N GLU A 252 3.60 15.62 -21.85
CA GLU A 252 2.20 15.17 -21.75
C GLU A 252 1.66 15.25 -20.30
N TYR A 253 2.56 15.35 -19.31
CA TYR A 253 2.24 15.36 -17.87
C TYR A 253 2.79 16.61 -17.15
N LEU A 254 2.31 17.80 -17.53
CA LEU A 254 2.64 19.11 -16.90
C LEU A 254 2.51 19.16 -15.36
N ILE A 255 1.79 18.21 -14.75
CA ILE A 255 1.51 18.12 -13.31
C ILE A 255 2.75 17.70 -12.49
N ILE A 256 3.73 17.01 -13.09
CA ILE A 256 4.88 16.45 -12.36
C ILE A 256 5.79 17.55 -11.77
N ASN A 257 5.73 18.76 -12.31
CA ASN A 257 6.61 19.86 -11.95
C ASN A 257 6.33 20.46 -10.55
N ASP A 258 5.07 20.48 -10.05
CA ASP A 258 4.73 21.14 -8.78
C ASP A 258 5.41 20.48 -7.56
N MET A 259 5.31 19.14 -7.46
CA MET A 259 5.98 18.38 -6.40
C MET A 259 7.51 18.49 -6.46
N LEU A 260 8.07 18.52 -7.67
CA LEU A 260 9.52 18.67 -7.88
C LEU A 260 10.00 20.07 -7.46
N PHE A 261 9.22 21.12 -7.72
CA PHE A 261 9.53 22.48 -7.28
C PHE A 261 9.38 22.68 -5.76
N ARG A 262 8.41 21.99 -5.13
CA ARG A 262 8.28 21.97 -3.66
C ARG A 262 9.47 21.30 -2.95
N ILE A 263 10.23 20.43 -3.62
CA ILE A 263 11.52 19.94 -3.09
C ILE A 263 12.45 21.11 -2.84
N ILE A 264 12.51 22.07 -3.76
CA ILE A 264 13.51 23.13 -3.74
C ILE A 264 13.09 24.27 -2.79
N GLY A 265 11.80 24.33 -2.42
CA GLY A 265 11.23 25.34 -1.52
C GLY A 265 10.37 26.37 -2.24
N ALA A 266 10.11 26.20 -3.53
CA ALA A 266 9.63 27.27 -4.38
C ALA A 266 8.14 27.65 -4.25
N LEU A 267 7.31 27.06 -3.36
CA LEU A 267 5.84 27.29 -3.37
C LEU A 267 5.09 27.31 -2.00
N GLU A 268 4.72 28.55 -1.62
CA GLU A 268 3.51 29.09 -0.92
C GLU A 268 3.36 29.15 0.63
N ASP A 269 3.03 30.36 1.13
CA ASP A 269 2.65 30.67 2.52
C ASP A 269 1.13 30.53 2.79
N LYS A 270 0.68 30.88 4.01
CA LYS A 270 -0.61 30.46 4.61
C LYS A 270 -1.89 30.96 3.91
N GLU A 271 -1.77 31.79 2.88
CA GLU A 271 -2.86 32.25 2.00
C GLU A 271 -2.81 31.62 0.59
N GLY A 272 -1.81 30.80 0.29
CA GLY A 272 -1.51 30.34 -1.08
C GLY A 272 -0.70 31.34 -1.88
N ASN A 273 0.23 32.10 -1.25
CA ASN A 273 1.11 33.05 -1.94
C ASN A 273 2.58 32.64 -1.82
N GLN A 274 3.28 32.49 -2.95
CA GLN A 274 4.71 32.17 -2.98
C GLN A 274 5.46 33.26 -2.21
N ARG A 275 6.29 32.89 -1.23
CA ARG A 275 7.30 33.84 -0.75
C ARG A 275 8.53 33.69 -1.62
N ASP A 276 9.08 34.84 -1.98
CA ASP A 276 10.47 34.97 -2.39
C ASP A 276 11.35 34.56 -1.20
N ASP A 277 11.65 33.29 -1.02
CA ASP A 277 12.87 32.88 -0.32
C ASP A 277 13.95 32.57 -1.36
N GLU A 278 14.64 33.65 -1.70
CA GLU A 278 15.94 33.72 -2.38
C GLU A 278 17.02 32.88 -1.64
N GLY A 279 16.90 31.55 -1.64
CA GLY A 279 18.05 30.65 -1.44
C GLY A 279 18.09 29.71 -0.22
N GLU A 280 17.02 29.51 0.56
CA GLU A 280 17.03 28.48 1.61
C GLU A 280 16.41 27.15 1.14
N ASP A 281 17.16 26.05 1.27
CA ASP A 281 16.67 24.70 0.96
C ASP A 281 15.43 24.35 1.81
N SER A 282 14.40 23.79 1.17
CA SER A 282 13.16 23.37 1.86
C SER A 282 13.44 22.38 3.01
N LYS A 283 12.54 22.35 4.00
CA LYS A 283 12.59 21.34 5.08
C LYS A 283 12.59 19.91 4.53
N PHE A 284 11.89 19.70 3.41
CA PHE A 284 11.84 18.41 2.75
C PHE A 284 13.18 18.03 2.11
N LEU A 285 13.83 18.95 1.39
CA LEU A 285 15.16 18.75 0.82
C LEU A 285 16.20 18.45 1.90
N LYS A 286 16.18 19.21 3.00
CA LYS A 286 17.04 18.96 4.17
C LYS A 286 16.82 17.55 4.75
N GLU A 287 15.57 17.09 4.85
CA GLU A 287 15.27 15.75 5.38
C GLU A 287 15.71 14.62 4.43
N ILE A 288 15.47 14.74 3.12
CA ILE A 288 15.92 13.71 2.17
C ILE A 288 17.44 13.63 2.13
N ILE A 289 18.16 14.76 2.20
CA ILE A 289 19.64 14.77 2.27
C ILE A 289 20.13 14.06 3.54
N LYS A 290 19.53 14.39 4.70
CA LYS A 290 19.87 13.78 5.99
C LYS A 290 19.67 12.26 6.00
N ASN A 291 18.71 11.75 5.23
CA ASN A 291 18.41 10.33 5.13
C ASN A 291 19.07 9.65 3.90
N ASP A 292 20.11 10.25 3.33
CA ASP A 292 20.81 9.77 2.12
C ASP A 292 19.83 9.41 0.99
N TYR A 293 18.89 10.31 0.74
CA TYR A 293 17.84 10.19 -0.27
C TYR A 293 17.01 8.90 -0.11
N TYR A 294 16.90 8.42 1.13
CA TYR A 294 16.27 7.15 1.52
C TYR A 294 16.79 5.93 0.74
N ASN A 295 18.03 6.00 0.23
CA ASN A 295 18.67 4.99 -0.62
C ASN A 295 17.92 4.72 -1.94
N LEU A 296 17.13 5.68 -2.44
CA LEU A 296 16.44 5.55 -3.72
C LEU A 296 17.44 5.61 -4.89
N PRO A 297 17.42 4.66 -5.85
CA PRO A 297 18.40 4.59 -6.92
C PRO A 297 18.47 5.85 -7.78
N ASN A 298 19.65 6.43 -7.93
CA ASN A 298 19.89 7.66 -8.71
C ASN A 298 19.07 8.90 -8.27
N PHE A 299 18.37 8.84 -7.12
CA PHE A 299 17.48 9.91 -6.71
C PHE A 299 18.25 11.17 -6.30
N LYS A 300 19.45 10.97 -5.73
CA LYS A 300 20.41 12.04 -5.44
C LYS A 300 20.75 12.86 -6.69
N GLU A 301 21.12 12.19 -7.77
CA GLU A 301 21.45 12.81 -9.04
C GLU A 301 20.23 13.53 -9.65
N MET A 302 19.05 12.92 -9.57
CA MET A 302 17.79 13.56 -10.03
C MET A 302 17.50 14.84 -9.27
N VAL A 303 17.59 14.82 -7.94
CA VAL A 303 17.36 16.00 -7.09
C VAL A 303 18.41 17.08 -7.38
N TYR A 304 19.68 16.72 -7.53
CA TYR A 304 20.71 17.70 -7.90
C TYR A 304 20.48 18.35 -9.26
N GLY A 305 20.05 17.57 -10.27
CA GLY A 305 19.68 18.09 -11.58
C GLY A 305 18.59 19.15 -11.45
N LEU A 306 17.49 18.80 -10.76
CA LEU A 306 16.36 19.70 -10.52
C LEU A 306 16.76 20.98 -9.78
N VAL A 307 17.55 20.86 -8.71
CA VAL A 307 18.02 22.00 -7.92
C VAL A 307 18.91 22.92 -8.76
N ASN A 308 19.81 22.36 -9.57
CA ASN A 308 20.71 23.14 -10.42
C ASN A 308 19.96 23.83 -11.55
N ASP A 309 19.06 23.13 -12.23
CA ASP A 309 18.24 23.70 -13.31
C ASP A 309 17.42 24.89 -12.78
N TYR A 310 16.79 24.75 -11.61
CA TYR A 310 16.07 25.85 -10.96
C TYR A 310 16.96 27.04 -10.62
N ARG A 311 18.10 26.81 -9.97
CA ARG A 311 19.04 27.88 -9.59
C ARG A 311 19.60 28.61 -10.81
N ASN A 312 19.86 27.90 -11.91
CA ASN A 312 20.35 28.50 -13.15
C ASN A 312 19.30 29.38 -13.86
N ILE A 313 17.99 29.08 -13.72
CA ILE A 313 16.92 29.92 -14.25
C ILE A 313 16.91 31.30 -13.56
N GLY A 314 17.07 31.33 -12.23
CA GLY A 314 17.11 32.57 -11.42
C GLY A 314 18.31 33.49 -11.72
N TYR A 315 19.43 32.97 -12.22
CA TYR A 315 20.58 33.78 -12.64
C TYR A 315 20.49 34.31 -14.07
N SER A 316 19.53 33.84 -14.89
CA SER A 316 19.37 34.33 -16.27
C SER A 316 18.55 35.62 -16.38
N SER A 317 17.77 35.97 -15.35
CA SER A 317 16.93 37.18 -15.32
C SER A 317 17.64 38.44 -14.84
N GLU A 318 18.88 38.36 -14.35
CA GLU A 318 19.65 39.54 -13.89
C GLU A 318 20.57 40.15 -14.96
N THR A 319 20.44 39.75 -16.23
CA THR A 319 21.21 40.36 -17.33
C THR A 319 20.33 40.78 -18.51
N VAL A 320 19.35 41.64 -18.27
CA VAL A 320 18.87 42.58 -19.29
C VAL A 320 18.63 43.94 -18.65
N ASP A 321 19.51 44.86 -19.06
CA ASP A 321 19.58 46.33 -18.89
C ASP A 321 20.04 46.95 -17.56
#